data_AF-A0A496YN44-F1
#
_entry.id   AF-A0A496YN44-F1
#
_cell.length_a   1.000
_cell.length_b   1.000
_cell.length_c   1.000
_cell.angle_alpha   90.00
_cell.angle_beta   90.00
_cell.angle_gamma   90.00
#
_symmetry.space_group_name_H-M   'P 1'
#
loop_
_entity.id
_entity.type
_entity.pdbx_description
1 polymer ?
#
loop_
_entity_poly.entity_id
_entity_poly.type
_entity_poly.pdbx_seq_one_letter_code
_entity_poly.pdbx_strand_id
1 'polypeptide(L)' 'AKFVEEALKEGLGGLKGHRSVGGCRASIYNATGIEALRALVEFMAEFEKKHG' A
#
# COMPACT_ATOMS: atom_id res chain seq x y z
N ALA A 1 10.26 -2.78 3.93
CA ALA A 1 9.65 -2.15 5.12
C ALA A 1 9.23 -0.72 4.82
N LYS A 2 10.14 0.12 4.28
CA LYS A 2 9.90 1.53 3.91
C LYS A 2 8.56 1.81 3.21
N PHE A 3 8.21 1.07 2.14
CA PHE A 3 6.91 1.21 1.46
C PHE A 3 5.72 1.08 2.42
N VAL A 4 5.71 0.04 3.28
CA VAL A 4 4.60 -0.21 4.21
C VAL A 4 4.57 0.82 5.34
N GLU A 5 5.73 1.29 5.78
CA GLU A 5 5.83 2.32 6.82
C GLU A 5 5.35 3.69 6.31
N GLU A 6 5.72 4.07 5.09
CA GLU A 6 5.26 5.31 4.48
C GLU A 6 3.79 5.25 4.11
N ALA A 7 3.32 4.12 3.56
CA ALA A 7 1.91 3.91 3.28
C ALA A 7 1.06 4.07 4.55
N LEU A 8 1.53 3.54 5.68
CA LEU A 8 0.84 3.69 6.97
C LEU A 8 0.75 5.16 7.43
N LYS A 9 1.75 5.98 7.13
CA LYS A 9 1.73 7.44 7.43
C LYS A 9 0.73 8.19 6.55
N GLU A 10 0.52 7.73 5.32
CA GLU A 10 -0.48 8.24 4.38
C GLU A 10 -1.89 7.64 4.61
N GLY A 11 -2.08 6.89 5.71
CA GLY A 11 -3.37 6.27 6.05
C GLY A 11 -3.69 4.98 5.31
N LEU A 12 -2.77 4.46 4.49
CA LEU A 12 -2.90 3.19 3.76
C LEU A 12 -2.43 2.01 4.63
N GLY A 13 -3.28 1.63 5.59
CA GLY A 13 -3.05 0.50 6.49
C GLY A 13 -3.26 -0.87 5.85
N GLY A 14 -2.82 -1.93 6.54
CA GLY A 14 -3.11 -3.33 6.15
C GLY A 14 -2.26 -3.89 5.01
N LEU A 15 -1.25 -3.14 4.53
CA LEU A 15 -0.40 -3.54 3.41
C LEU A 15 0.76 -4.48 3.78
N LYS A 16 0.98 -4.76 5.07
CA LYS A 16 2.08 -5.65 5.50
C LYS A 16 1.83 -7.08 4.97
N GLY A 17 2.78 -7.59 4.18
CA GLY A 17 2.69 -8.95 3.63
C GLY A 17 2.76 -10.04 4.69
N HIS A 18 2.39 -11.26 4.31
CA HIS A 18 2.42 -12.41 5.20
C HIS A 18 3.85 -12.73 5.65
N ARG A 19 4.02 -13.16 6.90
CA ARG A 19 5.35 -13.34 7.53
C ARG A 19 6.30 -14.27 6.77
N SER A 20 5.77 -15.23 6.02
CA SER A 20 6.56 -16.22 5.28
C SER A 20 7.14 -15.70 3.96
N VAL A 21 6.54 -14.66 3.38
CA VAL A 21 6.94 -14.12 2.07
C VAL A 21 7.42 -12.67 2.16
N GLY A 22 7.13 -11.98 3.26
CA GLY A 22 7.50 -10.58 3.44
C GLY A 22 6.77 -9.67 2.45
N GLY A 23 7.42 -8.58 2.06
CA GLY A 23 6.89 -7.63 1.09
C GLY A 23 5.62 -6.91 1.53
N CYS A 24 4.74 -6.63 0.57
CA CYS A 24 3.44 -6.01 0.78
C CYS A 24 2.31 -6.82 0.13
N ARG A 25 1.09 -6.66 0.63
CA ARG A 25 -0.12 -7.26 0.06
C ARG A 25 -1.30 -6.32 0.26
N ALA A 26 -1.91 -5.86 -0.82
CA ALA A 26 -3.19 -5.16 -0.77
C ALA A 26 -4.34 -6.17 -0.82
N SER A 27 -5.27 -6.08 0.15
CA SER A 27 -6.48 -6.92 0.15
C SER A 27 -7.65 -6.08 -0.36
N ILE A 28 -8.25 -6.52 -1.47
CA ILE A 28 -9.27 -5.76 -2.23
C ILE A 28 -10.62 -6.49 -2.20
N TYR A 29 -11.27 -6.46 -1.03
CA TYR A 29 -12.57 -7.12 -0.84
C TYR A 29 -13.72 -6.24 -1.36
N ASN A 30 -14.94 -6.79 -1.38
CA ASN A 30 -16.13 -6.05 -1.83
C ASN A 30 -16.37 -4.73 -1.07
N ALA A 31 -15.93 -4.63 0.19
CA ALA A 31 -16.05 -3.41 0.99
C ALA A 31 -14.95 -2.37 0.69
N THR A 32 -13.94 -2.70 -0.10
CA THR A 32 -12.88 -1.78 -0.49
C THR A 32 -13.41 -0.83 -1.56
N GLY A 33 -13.59 0.44 -1.19
CA GLY A 33 -14.06 1.47 -2.11
C GLY A 33 -13.02 1.83 -3.18
N ILE A 34 -13.50 2.31 -4.33
CA ILE A 34 -12.64 2.70 -5.47
C ILE A 34 -11.66 3.84 -5.10
N GLU A 35 -12.07 4.75 -4.21
CA GLU A 35 -11.19 5.85 -3.76
C GLU A 35 -9.99 5.33 -2.96
N ALA A 36 -10.15 4.27 -2.17
CA ALA A 36 -9.03 3.64 -1.47
C ALA A 36 -8.05 2.99 -2.45
N LEU A 37 -8.55 2.42 -3.55
CA LEU A 37 -7.71 1.86 -4.61
C LEU A 37 -6.95 2.95 -5.37
N ARG A 38 -7.60 4.08 -5.67
CA ARG A 38 -6.95 5.24 -6.29
C ARG A 38 -5.84 5.80 -5.41
N ALA A 39 -6.13 6.02 -4.12
CA ALA A 39 -5.13 6.48 -3.17
C ALA A 39 -3.93 5.53 -3.10
N LEU A 40 -4.16 4.21 -3.13
CA LEU A 40 -3.07 3.22 -3.16
C LEU A 40 -2.23 3.32 -4.44
N VAL A 41 -2.85 3.45 -5.61
CA VAL A 41 -2.14 3.55 -6.90
C VAL A 41 -1.35 4.85 -7.00
N GLU A 42 -1.93 5.97 -6.57
CA GLU A 42 -1.25 7.27 -6.51
C GLU A 42 -0.03 7.20 -5.59
N PHE A 43 -0.20 6.64 -4.38
CA PHE A 43 0.90 6.40 -3.45
C PHE A 43 2.01 5.53 -4.07
N MET A 44 1.66 4.45 -4.77
CA MET A 44 2.63 3.57 -5.43
C MET A 44 3.45 4.32 -6.49
N ALA A 45 2.80 5.11 -7.33
CA ALA A 45 3.46 5.90 -8.36
C ALA A 45 4.37 7.00 -7.76
N GLU A 46 3.93 7.64 -6.68
CA GLU A 46 4.78 8.61 -5.97
C GLU A 46 5.98 7.94 -5.29
N PHE A 47 5.77 6.80 -4.66
CA PHE A 47 6.84 6.05 -4.00
C PHE A 47 7.91 5.63 -5.02
N GLU A 48 7.51 5.12 -6.18
CA GLU A 48 8.42 4.79 -7.28
C GLU A 48 9.18 6.03 -7.77
N LYS A 49 8.52 7.18 -7.95
CA LYS A 49 9.22 8.42 -8.34
C LYS A 49 10.25 8.89 -7.30
N LYS A 50 9.97 8.69 -6.01
CA LYS A 50 10.83 9.14 -4.90
C LYS A 50 11.99 8.18 -4.63
N HIS A 51 11.83 6.89 -4.93
CA HIS A 51 12.73 5.83 -4.46
C HIS A 51 13.12 4.78 -5.50
N GLY A 52 12.56 4.85 -6.69
CA GLY A 52 12.90 3.99 -7.84
C GLY A 52 14.23 4.34 -8.49
#